data_AF-A0A3E0TT36-F1
#
_entry.id   AF-A0A3E0TT36-F1
#
_cell.length_a   1.000
_cell.length_b   1.000
_cell.length_c   1.000
_cell.angle_alpha   90.00
_cell.angle_beta   90.00
_cell.angle_gamma   90.00
#
_symmetry.space_group_name_H-M   'P 1'
#
loop_
_entity.id
_entity.type
_entity.pdbx_description
1 polymer ?
#
loop_
_entity_poly.entity_id
_entity_poly.type
_entity_poly.pdbx_seq_one_letter_code
_entity_poly.pdbx_strand_id
1 'polypeptide(L)'
;MRVVQVKGIKYAGGGINLSTVVDDEDIPLLAPSLFLLHVARNGRISDNRTTTKSYAQVLKDFFEVLKASDDLSYSDVTDAHLTAYFNAYRGQKKGNKKSTIEYHATVLSNFYAYMKKIGISDAIDYLSFSYDDSEAQRNVKDLLMGEILTIYMDDKEFKDKVLAQVKAQNPFIRERDELALKLGYYAGFRTHELVSYNNLYAPSLRRQFPEKDKDDIRAGELEIIGKGNKLRTVHISPELVSGINKFLWGRGKSLKGSLMAKANGEPLTDLNYASRLFTRIKTANLAELSSDKNNWKARVYHSLRKCYATNSVSFCYDENKDPMVFIPQWLGHHDEETSKVYIFYDAVISNRIDVMNTLSLNNSEYAQKYKSKS
;
A
#
# COMPACT_ATOMS: atom_id res chain seq x y z
N MET A 1 10.00 9.17 26.22
CA MET A 1 10.00 9.89 24.92
C MET A 1 8.69 9.63 24.17
N ARG A 2 8.19 10.59 23.39
CA ARG A 2 6.95 10.43 22.60
C ARG A 2 7.00 11.18 21.27
N VAL A 3 6.17 10.76 20.32
CA VAL A 3 6.00 11.45 19.03
C VAL A 3 4.88 12.48 19.13
N VAL A 4 5.17 13.73 18.79
CA VAL A 4 4.20 14.83 18.79
C VAL A 4 4.08 15.46 17.41
N GLN A 5 2.94 16.12 17.14
CA GLN A 5 2.73 16.84 15.90
C GLN A 5 2.92 18.34 16.10
N VAL A 6 3.81 18.93 15.32
CA VAL A 6 4.05 20.37 15.24
C VAL A 6 3.39 20.91 13.98
N LYS A 7 2.64 22.02 14.11
CA LYS A 7 1.88 22.62 13.01
C LYS A 7 2.27 24.08 12.80
N GLY A 8 2.15 24.56 11.57
CA GLY A 8 2.25 25.97 11.24
C GLY A 8 3.65 26.57 11.35
N ILE A 9 4.70 25.76 11.17
CA ILE A 9 6.08 26.26 11.13
C ILE A 9 6.23 27.14 9.89
N LYS A 10 6.50 28.44 10.07
CA LYS A 10 6.68 29.37 8.95
C LYS A 10 7.97 29.05 8.20
N TYR A 11 7.87 28.79 6.90
CA TYR A 11 9.01 28.52 6.03
C TYR A 11 8.70 28.91 4.59
N ALA A 12 9.62 29.65 3.93
CA ALA A 12 9.51 30.07 2.53
C ALA A 12 8.15 30.66 2.13
N GLY A 13 7.55 31.49 3.01
CA GLY A 13 6.24 32.12 2.77
C GLY A 13 5.02 31.23 3.03
N GLY A 14 5.21 29.95 3.41
CA GLY A 14 4.14 29.01 3.75
C GLY A 14 4.24 28.42 5.17
N GLY A 15 3.36 27.47 5.48
CA GLY A 15 3.35 26.73 6.74
C GLY A 15 3.69 25.26 6.55
N ILE A 16 4.68 24.76 7.29
CA ILE A 16 5.06 23.34 7.34
C ILE A 16 4.46 22.69 8.58
N ASN A 17 3.97 21.45 8.41
CA ASN A 17 3.54 20.59 9.50
C ASN A 17 4.44 19.34 9.52
N LEU A 18 4.89 18.92 10.70
CA LEU A 18 5.72 17.72 10.86
C LEU A 18 5.41 17.02 12.18
N SER A 19 5.83 15.76 12.29
CA SER A 19 5.94 15.08 13.57
C SER A 19 7.38 15.07 14.04
N THR A 20 7.61 15.27 15.34
CA THR A 20 8.93 15.22 15.98
C THR A 20 8.92 14.33 17.22
N VAL A 21 10.09 14.04 17.77
CA VAL A 21 10.29 13.29 19.01
C VAL A 21 10.59 14.27 20.13
N VAL A 22 9.85 14.16 21.23
CA VAL A 22 10.10 14.90 22.48
C VAL A 22 10.50 13.94 23.59
N ASP A 23 11.27 14.45 24.55
CA ASP A 23 11.61 13.74 25.77
C ASP A 23 10.44 13.68 26.75
N ASP A 24 10.72 13.32 28.00
CA ASP A 24 9.72 13.16 29.05
C ASP A 24 9.26 14.51 29.64
N GLU A 25 9.98 15.61 29.34
CA GLU A 25 9.67 16.99 29.72
C GLU A 25 9.02 17.78 28.56
N ASP A 26 8.62 17.09 27.49
CA ASP A 26 8.07 17.67 26.27
C ASP A 26 9.02 18.59 25.50
N ILE A 27 10.32 18.46 25.73
CA ILE A 27 11.36 19.18 25.00
C ILE A 27 11.70 18.40 23.73
N PRO A 28 11.68 19.02 22.54
CA PRO A 28 12.06 18.36 21.29
C PRO A 28 13.53 17.92 21.30
N LEU A 29 13.77 16.66 20.95
CA LEU A 29 15.13 16.17 20.73
C LEU A 29 15.72 16.87 19.51
N LEU A 30 16.85 17.55 19.68
CA LEU A 30 17.44 18.43 18.67
C LEU A 30 17.72 17.69 17.35
N ALA A 31 18.54 16.63 17.37
CA ALA A 31 18.94 15.89 16.17
C ALA A 31 17.74 15.29 15.41
N PRO A 32 16.81 14.54 16.05
CA PRO A 32 15.59 14.09 15.40
C PRO A 32 14.75 15.24 14.81
N SER A 33 14.61 16.35 15.55
CA SER A 33 13.83 17.51 15.10
C SER A 33 14.43 18.16 13.85
N LEU A 34 15.74 18.33 13.80
CA LEU A 34 16.45 18.89 12.64
C LEU A 34 16.27 18.01 11.40
N PHE A 35 16.41 16.69 11.54
CA PHE A 35 16.21 15.76 10.44
C PHE A 35 14.76 15.74 9.94
N LEU A 36 13.79 15.70 10.86
CA LEU A 36 12.38 15.67 10.49
C LEU A 36 11.92 16.99 9.87
N LEU A 37 12.52 18.12 10.26
CA LEU A 37 12.34 19.40 9.58
C LEU A 37 12.95 19.38 8.17
N HIS A 38 14.14 18.80 7.98
CA HIS A 38 14.72 18.62 6.65
C HIS A 38 13.83 17.76 5.74
N VAL A 39 13.32 16.64 6.24
CA VAL A 39 12.37 15.78 5.52
C VAL A 39 11.10 16.55 5.16
N ALA A 40 10.55 17.33 6.09
CA ALA A 40 9.36 18.13 5.86
C ALA A 40 9.57 19.28 4.86
N ARG A 41 10.78 19.85 4.79
CA ARG A 41 11.12 20.91 3.82
C ARG A 41 11.24 20.36 2.39
N ASN A 42 11.72 19.14 2.25
CA ASN A 42 12.02 18.54 0.95
C ASN A 42 10.91 17.63 0.42
N GLY A 43 9.95 17.23 1.25
CA GLY A 43 8.80 16.44 0.84
C GLY A 43 7.59 17.27 0.42
N ARG A 44 6.66 16.63 -0.30
CA ARG A 44 5.37 17.24 -0.68
C ARG A 44 4.51 17.46 0.57
N ILE A 45 3.83 18.61 0.67
CA ILE A 45 3.05 19.06 1.84
C ILE A 45 2.08 17.98 2.36
N SER A 46 1.41 17.22 1.47
CA SER A 46 0.47 16.15 1.84
C SER A 46 1.15 14.90 2.40
N ASP A 47 2.35 14.58 1.93
CA ASP A 47 3.11 13.39 2.32
C ASP A 47 3.95 13.64 3.58
N ASN A 48 4.30 14.90 3.85
CA ASN A 48 5.14 15.30 4.98
C ASN A 48 4.60 14.83 6.31
N ARG A 49 3.29 14.95 6.57
CA ARG A 49 2.72 14.54 7.86
C ARG A 49 2.83 13.04 8.12
N THR A 50 2.53 12.23 7.10
CA THR A 50 2.55 10.76 7.23
C THR A 50 3.99 10.26 7.28
N THR A 51 4.85 10.78 6.41
CA THR A 51 6.27 10.40 6.34
C THR A 51 7.02 10.82 7.60
N THR A 52 6.90 12.07 8.05
CA THR A 52 7.58 12.54 9.28
C THR A 52 7.05 11.82 10.51
N LYS A 53 5.76 11.47 10.59
CA LYS A 53 5.23 10.66 11.70
C LYS A 53 5.87 9.27 11.73
N SER A 54 5.97 8.62 10.57
CA SER A 54 6.59 7.29 10.46
C SER A 54 8.08 7.34 10.81
N TYR A 55 8.81 8.35 10.32
CA TYR A 55 10.22 8.53 10.61
C TYR A 55 10.44 8.88 12.09
N ALA A 56 9.59 9.73 12.67
CA ALA A 56 9.63 10.08 14.08
C ALA A 56 9.43 8.83 14.97
N GLN A 57 8.58 7.88 14.57
CA GLN A 57 8.42 6.63 15.32
C GLN A 57 9.68 5.78 15.30
N VAL A 58 10.36 5.67 14.15
CA VAL A 58 11.64 4.96 14.05
C VAL A 58 12.69 5.61 14.94
N LEU A 59 12.82 6.94 14.86
CA LEU A 59 13.78 7.70 15.66
C LEU A 59 13.46 7.60 17.15
N LYS A 60 12.18 7.68 17.53
CA LYS A 60 11.74 7.48 18.91
C LYS A 60 12.17 6.11 19.43
N ASP A 61 11.88 5.04 18.69
CA ASP A 61 12.26 3.68 19.10
C ASP A 61 13.79 3.52 19.20
N PHE A 62 14.56 4.17 18.33
CA PHE A 62 16.02 4.12 18.34
C PHE A 62 16.62 4.93 19.52
N PHE A 63 16.16 6.16 19.73
CA PHE A 63 16.63 7.02 20.82
C PHE A 63 16.19 6.51 22.20
N GLU A 64 15.08 5.77 22.30
CA GLU A 64 14.72 5.03 23.53
C GLU A 64 15.76 3.95 23.85
N VAL A 65 16.30 3.26 22.83
CA VAL A 65 17.38 2.28 23.03
C VAL A 65 18.68 2.96 23.44
N LEU A 66 19.03 4.10 22.82
CA LEU A 66 20.21 4.88 23.22
C LEU A 66 20.11 5.37 24.67
N LYS A 67 18.96 5.94 25.06
CA LYS A 67 18.71 6.38 26.45
C LYS A 67 18.83 5.23 27.45
N ALA A 68 18.47 4.01 27.05
CA ALA A 68 18.57 2.83 27.91
C ALA A 68 19.97 2.17 27.94
N SER A 69 20.89 2.61 27.06
CA SER A 69 22.24 2.04 26.93
C SER A 69 23.27 2.91 27.66
N ASP A 70 22.92 3.44 28.84
CA ASP A 70 23.70 4.37 29.71
C ASP A 70 25.16 4.51 29.23
N ASP A 71 25.45 5.62 28.53
CA ASP A 71 26.74 6.03 27.92
C ASP A 71 26.84 6.06 26.37
N LEU A 72 25.82 5.63 25.60
CA LEU A 72 25.87 5.71 24.12
C LEU A 72 25.12 6.92 23.54
N SER A 73 25.85 7.95 23.11
CA SER A 73 25.29 9.05 22.31
C SER A 73 25.04 8.61 20.87
N TYR A 74 24.04 9.22 20.22
CA TYR A 74 23.80 9.00 18.79
C TYR A 74 24.99 9.39 17.91
N SER A 75 25.84 10.33 18.36
CA SER A 75 27.06 10.73 17.64
C SER A 75 28.14 9.64 17.62
N ASP A 76 28.06 8.67 18.54
CA ASP A 76 29.11 7.68 18.79
C ASP A 76 28.66 6.26 18.34
N VAL A 77 27.53 6.20 17.64
CA VAL A 77 26.95 4.97 17.12
C VAL A 77 27.79 4.45 15.95
N THR A 78 28.17 3.18 16.02
CA THR A 78 28.93 2.48 14.98
C THR A 78 28.03 1.53 14.20
N ASP A 79 28.52 1.00 13.08
CA ASP A 79 27.85 -0.05 12.32
C ASP A 79 27.56 -1.31 13.16
N ALA A 80 28.43 -1.63 14.12
CA ALA A 80 28.21 -2.74 15.04
C ALA A 80 27.00 -2.48 15.97
N HIS A 81 26.86 -1.26 16.49
CA HIS A 81 25.71 -0.86 17.30
C HIS A 81 24.40 -0.92 16.52
N LEU A 82 24.41 -0.49 15.25
CA LEU A 82 23.23 -0.56 14.40
C LEU A 82 22.88 -2.00 13.99
N THR A 83 23.90 -2.83 13.72
CA THR A 83 23.70 -4.26 13.46
C THR A 83 23.06 -4.95 14.67
N ALA A 84 23.53 -4.65 15.89
CA ALA A 84 22.93 -5.14 17.13
C ALA A 84 21.48 -4.63 17.31
N TYR A 85 21.24 -3.34 17.02
CA TYR A 85 19.88 -2.78 17.06
C TYR A 85 18.93 -3.50 16.08
N PHE A 86 19.34 -3.75 14.83
CA PHE A 86 18.49 -4.42 13.84
C PHE A 86 18.28 -5.90 14.16
N ASN A 87 19.34 -6.65 14.43
CA ASN A 87 19.25 -8.10 14.59
C ASN A 87 18.72 -8.50 15.98
N ALA A 88 19.33 -7.99 17.05
CA ALA A 88 18.97 -8.37 18.42
C ALA A 88 17.73 -7.62 18.92
N TYR A 89 17.67 -6.30 18.76
CA TYR A 89 16.54 -5.53 19.29
C TYR A 89 15.29 -5.61 18.40
N ARG A 90 15.41 -5.32 17.09
CA ARG A 90 14.24 -5.34 16.18
C ARG A 90 13.83 -6.76 15.78
N GLY A 91 14.80 -7.58 15.37
CA GLY A 91 14.56 -8.96 14.96
C GLY A 91 14.10 -9.84 16.12
N GLN A 92 14.99 -10.08 17.09
CA GLN A 92 14.73 -11.06 18.15
C GLN A 92 13.80 -10.52 19.26
N LYS A 93 14.11 -9.36 19.85
CA LYS A 93 13.35 -8.85 21.00
C LYS A 93 11.97 -8.31 20.62
N LYS A 94 11.82 -7.65 19.47
CA LYS A 94 10.53 -7.11 19.00
C LYS A 94 9.78 -8.04 18.04
N GLY A 95 10.44 -9.07 17.50
CA GLY A 95 9.81 -10.00 16.54
C GLY A 95 9.42 -9.33 15.22
N ASN A 96 10.13 -8.27 14.81
CA ASN A 96 9.77 -7.54 13.60
C ASN A 96 10.06 -8.36 12.35
N LYS A 97 9.17 -8.25 11.34
CA LYS A 97 9.42 -8.77 10.00
C LYS A 97 10.59 -8.04 9.33
N LYS A 98 11.29 -8.72 8.42
CA LYS A 98 12.42 -8.19 7.63
C LYS A 98 12.14 -6.82 7.01
N SER A 99 10.99 -6.66 6.34
CA SER A 99 10.60 -5.39 5.71
C SER A 99 10.49 -4.22 6.71
N THR A 100 10.08 -4.48 7.95
CA THR A 100 10.07 -3.46 9.00
C THR A 100 11.50 -3.13 9.45
N ILE A 101 12.40 -4.12 9.53
CA ILE A 101 13.80 -3.91 9.90
C ILE A 101 14.51 -3.10 8.81
N GLU A 102 14.35 -3.47 7.54
CA GLU A 102 14.87 -2.73 6.38
C GLU A 102 14.35 -1.29 6.33
N TYR A 103 13.08 -1.08 6.69
CA TYR A 103 12.52 0.26 6.81
C TYR A 103 13.20 1.07 7.92
N HIS A 104 13.42 0.47 9.09
CA HIS A 104 14.18 1.12 10.16
C HIS A 104 15.60 1.47 9.71
N ALA A 105 16.28 0.54 9.03
CA ALA A 105 17.62 0.78 8.48
C ALA A 105 17.63 1.95 7.50
N THR A 106 16.69 1.99 6.57
CA THR A 106 16.56 3.09 5.60
C THR A 106 16.40 4.45 6.28
N VAL A 107 15.54 4.54 7.30
CA VAL A 107 15.31 5.80 8.02
C VAL A 107 16.54 6.22 8.81
N LEU A 108 17.20 5.29 9.50
CA LEU A 108 18.41 5.58 10.27
C LEU A 108 19.59 5.94 9.36
N SER A 109 19.76 5.28 8.21
CA SER A 109 20.75 5.67 7.20
C SER A 109 20.54 7.10 6.71
N ASN A 110 19.28 7.47 6.41
CA ASN A 110 18.96 8.84 5.99
C ASN A 110 19.18 9.87 7.11
N PHE A 111 18.89 9.49 8.36
CA PHE A 111 19.15 10.33 9.52
C PHE A 111 20.64 10.60 9.69
N TYR A 112 21.50 9.57 9.68
CA TYR A 112 22.95 9.74 9.82
C TYR A 112 23.57 10.48 8.63
N ALA A 113 23.14 10.17 7.40
CA ALA A 113 23.58 10.91 6.21
C ALA A 113 23.25 12.41 6.32
N TYR A 114 22.09 12.75 6.88
CA TYR A 114 21.74 14.14 7.12
C TYR A 114 22.54 14.77 8.27
N MET A 115 22.72 14.08 9.40
CA MET A 115 23.54 14.56 10.53
C MET A 115 24.98 14.85 10.09
N LYS A 116 25.56 13.99 9.25
CA LYS A 116 26.87 14.21 8.63
C LYS A 116 26.88 15.42 7.72
N LYS A 117 25.89 15.56 6.84
CA LYS A 117 25.76 16.70 5.92
C LYS A 117 25.74 18.05 6.65
N ILE A 118 25.19 18.11 7.86
CA ILE A 118 25.11 19.36 8.66
C ILE A 118 26.25 19.49 9.69
N GLY A 119 27.23 18.59 9.70
CA GLY A 119 28.41 18.64 10.56
C GLY A 119 28.13 18.33 12.04
N ILE A 120 27.04 17.63 12.35
CA ILE A 120 26.69 17.26 13.73
C ILE A 120 27.30 15.90 14.12
N SER A 121 27.60 15.03 13.17
CA SER A 121 28.15 13.69 13.43
C SER A 121 28.99 13.18 12.26
N ASP A 122 30.16 12.62 12.55
CA ASP A 122 31.01 11.91 11.59
C ASP A 122 30.74 10.40 11.58
N ALA A 123 29.68 9.95 12.27
CA ALA A 123 29.57 8.58 12.77
C ALA A 123 29.59 7.49 11.69
N ILE A 124 28.94 7.71 10.53
CA ILE A 124 28.71 6.62 9.56
C ILE A 124 28.70 7.14 8.11
N ASP A 125 29.64 6.66 7.31
CA ASP A 125 29.74 6.93 5.86
C ASP A 125 28.92 5.96 5.01
N TYR A 126 28.76 4.74 5.52
CA TYR A 126 28.04 3.68 4.85
C TYR A 126 27.54 2.68 5.89
N LEU A 127 26.23 2.44 5.91
CA LEU A 127 25.59 1.47 6.80
C LEU A 127 25.57 0.12 6.08
N SER A 128 26.56 -0.74 6.31
CA SER A 128 26.51 -2.11 5.80
C SER A 128 25.86 -3.01 6.85
N PHE A 129 24.53 -3.14 6.82
CA PHE A 129 23.88 -4.17 7.64
C PHE A 129 23.70 -5.44 6.79
N SER A 130 24.26 -6.55 7.25
CA SER A 130 23.95 -7.89 6.74
C SER A 130 22.90 -8.52 7.64
N TYR A 131 21.70 -8.74 7.10
CA TYR A 131 20.74 -9.65 7.71
C TYR A 131 21.12 -11.06 7.28
N ASP A 132 21.47 -11.92 8.24
CA ASP A 132 21.77 -13.33 7.93
C ASP A 132 20.45 -14.05 7.60
N ASP A 133 20.28 -14.42 6.33
CA ASP A 133 19.00 -14.80 5.70
C ASP A 133 19.07 -16.19 5.05
N SER A 134 20.09 -16.99 5.38
CA SER A 134 20.44 -18.22 4.64
C SER A 134 19.37 -19.33 4.73
N GLU A 135 18.51 -19.35 5.75
CA GLU A 135 17.33 -20.25 5.85
C GLU A 135 16.01 -19.62 5.36
N ALA A 136 15.97 -18.32 5.05
CA ALA A 136 14.72 -17.60 4.84
C ALA A 136 14.22 -17.60 3.39
N GLN A 137 15.11 -17.67 2.38
CA GLN A 137 14.68 -17.49 0.99
C GLN A 137 13.75 -18.59 0.46
N ARG A 138 13.89 -19.85 0.92
CA ARG A 138 12.92 -20.93 0.62
C ARG A 138 11.61 -20.73 1.39
N ASN A 139 11.69 -20.37 2.67
CA ASN A 139 10.53 -20.11 3.53
C ASN A 139 9.69 -18.92 3.06
N VAL A 140 10.30 -17.86 2.51
CA VAL A 140 9.60 -16.65 2.04
C VAL A 140 8.63 -16.95 0.91
N LYS A 141 8.98 -17.85 -0.01
CA LYS A 141 8.10 -18.20 -1.14
C LYS A 141 6.88 -18.99 -0.67
N ASP A 142 7.06 -19.97 0.21
CA ASP A 142 5.97 -20.75 0.80
C ASP A 142 5.08 -19.88 1.71
N LEU A 143 5.68 -18.95 2.47
CA LEU A 143 4.94 -17.95 3.26
C LEU A 143 4.15 -16.98 2.38
N LEU A 144 4.73 -16.50 1.27
CA LEU A 144 4.03 -15.66 0.30
C LEU A 144 2.85 -16.44 -0.29
N MET A 145 3.09 -17.68 -0.76
CA MET A 145 2.05 -18.59 -1.27
C MET A 145 0.89 -18.75 -0.30
N GLY A 146 1.19 -19.03 0.97
CA GLY A 146 0.20 -19.10 2.05
C GLY A 146 -0.57 -17.80 2.22
N GLU A 147 0.12 -16.64 2.25
CA GLU A 147 -0.53 -15.33 2.42
C GLU A 147 -1.53 -15.03 1.30
N ILE A 148 -1.24 -15.38 0.04
CA ILE A 148 -2.15 -15.07 -1.07
C ILE A 148 -3.37 -15.95 -1.04
N LEU A 149 -3.17 -17.27 -0.91
CA LEU A 149 -4.29 -18.21 -0.86
C LEU A 149 -5.23 -17.84 0.30
N THR A 150 -4.68 -17.28 1.38
CA THR A 150 -5.42 -16.74 2.52
C THR A 150 -6.24 -15.49 2.18
N ILE A 151 -5.72 -14.57 1.35
CA ILE A 151 -6.37 -13.27 1.08
C ILE A 151 -7.12 -13.17 -0.24
N TYR A 152 -6.82 -14.04 -1.20
CA TYR A 152 -7.45 -14.06 -2.52
C TYR A 152 -8.94 -14.40 -2.39
N MET A 153 -9.73 -13.79 -3.27
CA MET A 153 -11.17 -13.99 -3.39
C MET A 153 -11.51 -14.07 -4.87
N ASP A 154 -12.14 -15.16 -5.30
CA ASP A 154 -12.69 -15.24 -6.64
C ASP A 154 -13.94 -14.35 -6.79
N ASP A 155 -14.46 -14.25 -8.02
CA ASP A 155 -15.59 -13.37 -8.35
C ASP A 155 -16.85 -13.72 -7.54
N LYS A 156 -17.06 -15.03 -7.34
CA LYS A 156 -18.20 -15.55 -6.59
C LYS A 156 -18.08 -15.20 -5.11
N GLU A 157 -16.94 -15.47 -4.49
CA GLU A 157 -16.69 -15.13 -3.10
C GLU A 157 -16.77 -13.61 -2.87
N PHE A 158 -16.25 -12.81 -3.80
CA PHE A 158 -16.39 -11.36 -3.73
C PHE A 158 -17.86 -10.93 -3.73
N LYS A 159 -18.70 -11.49 -4.61
CA LYS A 159 -20.13 -11.16 -4.64
C LYS A 159 -20.86 -11.66 -3.39
N ASP A 160 -20.68 -12.93 -3.05
CA ASP A 160 -21.45 -13.62 -2.01
C ASP A 160 -21.02 -13.24 -0.59
N LYS A 161 -19.76 -12.83 -0.40
CA LYS A 161 -19.20 -12.53 0.93
C LYS A 161 -18.77 -11.08 1.11
N VAL A 162 -18.35 -10.37 0.06
CA VAL A 162 -17.98 -8.94 0.18
C VAL A 162 -19.18 -8.05 -0.10
N LEU A 163 -19.80 -8.16 -1.29
CA LEU A 163 -20.90 -7.27 -1.68
C LEU A 163 -22.19 -7.55 -0.89
N ALA A 164 -22.51 -8.82 -0.63
CA ALA A 164 -23.70 -9.19 0.16
C ALA A 164 -23.73 -8.61 1.58
N GLN A 165 -22.56 -8.26 2.13
CA GLN A 165 -22.45 -7.69 3.48
C GLN A 165 -22.53 -6.16 3.52
N VAL A 166 -22.71 -5.50 2.37
CA VAL A 166 -22.89 -4.04 2.31
C VAL A 166 -24.28 -3.68 2.84
N LYS A 167 -24.35 -3.46 4.15
CA LYS A 167 -25.58 -3.07 4.85
C LYS A 167 -25.57 -1.56 5.08
N ALA A 168 -26.41 -0.83 4.35
CA ALA A 168 -26.68 0.58 4.62
C ALA A 168 -28.18 0.85 4.46
N GLN A 169 -28.76 1.58 5.43
CA GLN A 169 -30.18 1.95 5.39
C GLN A 169 -30.48 2.90 4.22
N ASN A 170 -29.55 3.82 3.93
CA ASN A 170 -29.69 4.73 2.81
C ASN A 170 -29.27 4.03 1.50
N PRO A 171 -30.19 3.86 0.52
CA PRO A 171 -29.89 3.17 -0.74
C PRO A 171 -28.78 3.84 -1.57
N PHE A 172 -28.66 5.18 -1.53
CA PHE A 172 -27.57 5.89 -2.18
C PHE A 172 -26.21 5.50 -1.57
N ILE A 173 -26.14 5.47 -0.25
CA ILE A 173 -24.92 5.07 0.47
C ILE A 173 -24.59 3.60 0.19
N ARG A 174 -25.60 2.73 0.14
CA ARG A 174 -25.41 1.31 -0.18
C ARG A 174 -24.79 1.11 -1.56
N GLU A 175 -25.38 1.69 -2.60
CA GLU A 175 -24.88 1.55 -3.97
C GLU A 175 -23.50 2.21 -4.16
N ARG A 176 -23.23 3.32 -3.47
CA ARG A 176 -21.89 3.94 -3.44
C ARG A 176 -20.85 3.03 -2.79
N ASP A 177 -21.19 2.44 -1.63
CA ASP A 177 -20.29 1.54 -0.91
C ASP A 177 -20.03 0.26 -1.74
N GLU A 178 -21.05 -0.31 -2.39
CA GLU A 178 -20.89 -1.41 -3.34
C GLU A 178 -19.93 -1.02 -4.49
N LEU A 179 -20.14 0.15 -5.10
CA LEU A 179 -19.28 0.64 -6.18
C LEU A 179 -17.82 0.84 -5.71
N ALA A 180 -17.59 1.36 -4.51
CA ALA A 180 -16.25 1.52 -3.95
C ALA A 180 -15.49 0.19 -3.78
N LEU A 181 -16.21 -0.88 -3.42
CA LEU A 181 -15.65 -2.23 -3.33
C LEU A 181 -15.41 -2.81 -4.73
N LYS A 182 -16.34 -2.62 -5.67
CA LYS A 182 -16.18 -3.03 -7.09
C LYS A 182 -14.96 -2.35 -7.74
N LEU A 183 -14.74 -1.06 -7.49
CA LEU A 183 -13.55 -0.34 -7.98
C LEU A 183 -12.23 -0.90 -7.38
N GLY A 184 -12.27 -1.38 -6.15
CA GLY A 184 -11.13 -2.08 -5.54
C GLY A 184 -10.83 -3.41 -6.23
N TYR A 185 -11.88 -4.19 -6.52
CA TYR A 185 -11.79 -5.58 -7.01
C TYR A 185 -11.61 -5.69 -8.53
N TYR A 186 -12.28 -4.85 -9.32
CA TYR A 186 -12.28 -4.89 -10.79
C TYR A 186 -11.44 -3.80 -11.46
N ALA A 187 -10.85 -2.88 -10.69
CA ALA A 187 -9.98 -1.81 -11.20
C ALA A 187 -8.74 -1.55 -10.33
N GLY A 188 -8.57 -2.31 -9.25
CA GLY A 188 -7.39 -2.21 -8.39
C GLY A 188 -7.22 -0.86 -7.69
N PHE A 189 -8.28 -0.12 -7.38
CA PHE A 189 -8.15 1.17 -6.70
C PHE A 189 -7.45 1.05 -5.33
N ARG A 190 -6.62 2.03 -4.99
CA ARG A 190 -6.12 2.24 -3.62
C ARG A 190 -7.14 3.06 -2.83
N THR A 191 -7.12 2.95 -1.50
CA THR A 191 -8.07 3.68 -0.63
C THR A 191 -8.10 5.19 -0.89
N HIS A 192 -6.94 5.82 -1.10
CA HIS A 192 -6.85 7.26 -1.35
C HIS A 192 -7.29 7.65 -2.77
N GLU A 193 -7.22 6.72 -3.73
CA GLU A 193 -7.58 6.99 -5.13
C GLU A 193 -9.09 7.12 -5.30
N LEU A 194 -9.88 6.45 -4.44
CA LEU A 194 -11.35 6.57 -4.43
C LEU A 194 -11.82 7.97 -4.04
N VAL A 195 -11.17 8.60 -3.06
CA VAL A 195 -11.56 9.92 -2.54
C VAL A 195 -10.75 11.06 -3.16
N SER A 196 -9.84 10.74 -4.10
CA SER A 196 -9.13 11.75 -4.87
C SER A 196 -10.10 12.46 -5.81
N TYR A 197 -10.14 13.80 -5.70
CA TYR A 197 -11.11 14.63 -6.43
C TYR A 197 -11.12 14.38 -7.94
N ASN A 198 -9.95 14.14 -8.53
CA ASN A 198 -9.79 14.05 -9.98
C ASN A 198 -10.17 12.68 -10.57
N ASN A 199 -10.24 11.60 -9.78
CA ASN A 199 -10.38 10.24 -10.33
C ASN A 199 -11.82 9.86 -10.66
N LEU A 200 -12.77 10.24 -9.80
CA LEU A 200 -14.16 9.78 -9.90
C LEU A 200 -15.14 10.94 -10.10
N TYR A 201 -14.70 11.99 -10.80
CA TYR A 201 -15.51 13.18 -11.05
C TYR A 201 -16.68 12.84 -11.97
N ALA A 202 -17.90 12.92 -11.45
CA ALA A 202 -19.11 12.42 -12.11
C ALA A 202 -19.36 13.05 -13.49
N PRO A 203 -19.19 14.37 -13.71
CA PRO A 203 -19.35 14.95 -15.05
C PRO A 203 -18.39 14.40 -16.10
N SER A 204 -17.13 14.10 -15.74
CA SER A 204 -16.19 13.44 -16.66
C SER A 204 -16.61 12.01 -16.94
N LEU A 205 -17.02 11.27 -15.92
CA LEU A 205 -17.47 9.89 -16.08
C LEU A 205 -18.75 9.78 -16.91
N ARG A 206 -19.66 10.75 -16.87
CA ARG A 206 -20.86 10.76 -17.75
C ARG A 206 -20.51 10.89 -19.22
N ARG A 207 -19.42 11.61 -19.54
CA ARG A 207 -18.91 11.70 -20.91
C ARG A 207 -18.27 10.40 -21.35
N GLN A 208 -17.51 9.76 -20.46
CA GLN A 208 -16.81 8.50 -20.76
C GLN A 208 -17.76 7.29 -20.81
N PHE A 209 -18.75 7.26 -19.92
CA PHE A 209 -19.73 6.20 -19.77
C PHE A 209 -21.15 6.77 -19.94
N PRO A 210 -21.58 7.04 -21.18
CA PRO A 210 -22.94 7.52 -21.45
C PRO A 210 -24.00 6.52 -20.95
N GLU A 211 -25.24 6.99 -20.78
CA GLU A 211 -26.37 6.13 -20.42
C GLU A 211 -26.52 5.05 -21.50
N LYS A 212 -26.55 3.78 -21.08
CA LYS A 212 -26.55 2.61 -21.96
C LYS A 212 -27.54 1.59 -21.44
N ASP A 213 -28.17 0.87 -22.35
CA ASP A 213 -28.89 -0.34 -22.00
C ASP A 213 -27.91 -1.43 -21.55
N LYS A 214 -28.38 -2.35 -20.72
CA LYS A 214 -27.53 -3.40 -20.14
C LYS A 214 -26.84 -4.26 -21.21
N ASP A 215 -27.52 -4.46 -22.35
CA ASP A 215 -27.03 -5.30 -23.44
C ASP A 215 -25.88 -4.65 -24.24
N ASP A 216 -25.70 -3.33 -24.10
CA ASP A 216 -24.64 -2.54 -24.74
C ASP A 216 -23.39 -2.35 -23.87
N ILE A 217 -23.38 -2.94 -22.67
CA ILE A 217 -22.28 -2.82 -21.73
C ILE A 217 -21.14 -3.75 -22.15
N ARG A 218 -19.99 -3.16 -22.43
CA ARG A 218 -18.74 -3.84 -22.79
C ARG A 218 -17.64 -3.50 -21.79
N ALA A 219 -16.57 -4.28 -21.84
CA ALA A 219 -15.34 -3.95 -21.14
C ALA A 219 -14.82 -2.58 -21.61
N GLY A 220 -14.06 -1.91 -20.77
CA GLY A 220 -13.57 -0.57 -21.08
C GLY A 220 -12.28 -0.25 -20.34
N GLU A 221 -11.96 1.03 -20.30
CA GLU A 221 -10.79 1.53 -19.61
C GLU A 221 -11.17 2.68 -18.68
N LEU A 222 -10.40 2.87 -17.62
CA LEU A 222 -10.57 3.95 -16.67
C LEU A 222 -9.22 4.59 -16.36
N GLU A 223 -9.17 5.92 -16.43
CA GLU A 223 -8.00 6.69 -16.05
C GLU A 223 -7.98 6.94 -14.53
N ILE A 224 -6.83 6.70 -13.91
CA ILE A 224 -6.64 6.86 -12.46
C ILE A 224 -5.34 7.63 -12.20
N ILE A 225 -5.45 8.74 -11.49
CA ILE A 225 -4.32 9.46 -10.92
C ILE A 225 -3.98 8.82 -9.58
N GLY A 226 -2.85 8.11 -9.55
CA GLY A 226 -2.33 7.39 -8.40
C GLY A 226 -1.31 8.19 -7.56
N LYS A 227 -0.63 7.46 -6.67
CA LYS A 227 0.44 8.02 -5.82
C LYS A 227 1.47 8.77 -6.66
N GLY A 228 1.81 9.98 -6.23
CA GLY A 228 2.77 10.84 -6.91
C GLY A 228 2.20 11.68 -8.05
N ASN A 229 0.87 11.72 -8.23
CA ASN A 229 0.16 12.32 -9.38
C ASN A 229 0.48 11.65 -10.71
N LYS A 230 0.78 10.35 -10.68
CA LYS A 230 1.02 9.56 -11.89
C LYS A 230 -0.30 9.05 -12.44
N LEU A 231 -0.58 9.38 -13.70
CA LEU A 231 -1.71 8.85 -14.44
C LEU A 231 -1.42 7.40 -14.83
N ARG A 232 -2.42 6.54 -14.70
CA ARG A 232 -2.43 5.20 -15.29
C ARG A 232 -3.81 4.89 -15.85
N THR A 233 -3.84 4.07 -16.88
CA THR A 233 -5.09 3.57 -17.46
C THR A 233 -5.26 2.11 -17.05
N VAL A 234 -6.43 1.76 -16.54
CA VAL A 234 -6.74 0.39 -16.13
C VAL A 234 -7.81 -0.21 -17.01
N HIS A 235 -7.65 -1.47 -17.37
CA HIS A 235 -8.70 -2.23 -18.00
C HIS A 235 -9.77 -2.62 -16.97
N ILE A 236 -11.05 -2.45 -17.32
CA ILE A 236 -12.19 -2.72 -16.45
C ILE A 236 -13.21 -3.65 -17.11
N SER A 237 -13.73 -4.58 -16.32
CA SER A 237 -14.69 -5.59 -16.77
C SER A 237 -16.08 -4.97 -17.07
N PRO A 238 -16.92 -5.64 -17.90
CA PRO A 238 -18.30 -5.22 -18.12
C PRO A 238 -19.10 -5.09 -16.82
N GLU A 239 -18.82 -5.93 -15.82
CA GLU A 239 -19.44 -5.88 -14.50
C GLU A 239 -19.17 -4.56 -13.76
N LEU A 240 -17.94 -4.03 -13.85
CA LEU A 240 -17.62 -2.74 -13.26
C LEU A 240 -18.22 -1.59 -14.08
N VAL A 241 -18.18 -1.65 -15.41
CA VAL A 241 -18.82 -0.64 -16.26
C VAL A 241 -20.33 -0.57 -15.96
N SER A 242 -20.99 -1.72 -15.78
CA SER A 242 -22.38 -1.81 -15.35
C SER A 242 -22.60 -1.21 -13.96
N GLY A 243 -21.72 -1.51 -13.00
CA GLY A 243 -21.78 -0.88 -11.67
C GLY A 243 -21.64 0.64 -11.71
N ILE A 244 -20.70 1.16 -12.50
CA ILE A 244 -20.51 2.60 -12.72
C ILE A 244 -21.76 3.18 -13.35
N ASN A 245 -22.24 2.62 -14.46
CA ASN A 245 -23.38 3.11 -15.21
C ASN A 245 -24.65 3.16 -14.34
N LYS A 246 -24.97 2.06 -13.65
CA LYS A 246 -26.12 1.95 -12.74
C LYS A 246 -26.10 3.04 -11.67
N PHE A 247 -24.95 3.30 -11.05
CA PHE A 247 -24.87 4.32 -10.02
C PHE A 247 -24.90 5.73 -10.62
N LEU A 248 -24.13 5.97 -11.68
CA LEU A 248 -23.95 7.27 -12.33
C LEU A 248 -25.25 7.83 -12.92
N TRP A 249 -26.08 6.97 -13.51
CA TRP A 249 -27.36 7.33 -14.14
C TRP A 249 -28.57 7.02 -13.26
N GLY A 250 -28.40 6.23 -12.19
CA GLY A 250 -29.38 6.02 -11.14
C GLY A 250 -29.24 7.02 -10.00
N ARG A 251 -28.90 6.54 -8.80
CA ARG A 251 -28.90 7.37 -7.58
C ARG A 251 -27.84 8.47 -7.56
N GLY A 252 -26.77 8.34 -8.35
CA GLY A 252 -25.72 9.33 -8.54
C GLY A 252 -26.01 10.37 -9.64
N LYS A 253 -27.17 10.34 -10.30
CA LYS A 253 -27.49 11.19 -11.45
C LYS A 253 -27.36 12.69 -11.17
N SER A 254 -27.67 13.13 -9.95
CA SER A 254 -27.61 14.55 -9.56
C SER A 254 -26.23 15.00 -9.06
N LEU A 255 -25.24 14.10 -8.93
CA LEU A 255 -23.92 14.45 -8.40
C LEU A 255 -23.18 15.39 -9.35
N LYS A 256 -22.79 16.55 -8.84
CA LYS A 256 -21.94 17.54 -9.52
C LYS A 256 -20.45 17.36 -9.21
N GLY A 257 -20.13 16.55 -8.20
CA GLY A 257 -18.77 16.28 -7.71
C GLY A 257 -18.30 14.85 -7.99
N SER A 258 -17.57 14.27 -7.04
CA SER A 258 -17.11 12.88 -7.11
C SER A 258 -18.28 11.88 -6.95
N LEU A 259 -18.18 10.70 -7.56
CA LEU A 259 -19.05 9.56 -7.26
C LEU A 259 -18.89 9.08 -5.81
N MET A 260 -17.72 9.29 -5.22
CA MET A 260 -17.49 9.04 -3.80
C MET A 260 -17.95 10.28 -3.00
N ALA A 261 -19.26 10.37 -2.79
CA ALA A 261 -19.91 11.48 -2.10
C ALA A 261 -20.75 11.03 -0.91
N LYS A 262 -21.02 11.92 0.04
CA LYS A 262 -22.02 11.78 1.10
C LYS A 262 -23.44 11.87 0.50
N ALA A 263 -24.45 11.54 1.30
CA ALA A 263 -25.85 11.60 0.87
C ALA A 263 -26.33 13.02 0.48
N ASN A 264 -25.68 14.07 1.01
CA ASN A 264 -25.93 15.47 0.63
C ASN A 264 -25.21 15.89 -0.67
N GLY A 265 -24.48 14.97 -1.33
CA GLY A 265 -23.74 15.23 -2.57
C GLY A 265 -22.34 15.79 -2.40
N GLU A 266 -21.90 16.10 -1.17
CA GLU A 266 -20.53 16.54 -0.91
C GLU A 266 -19.51 15.40 -1.10
N PRO A 267 -18.34 15.64 -1.69
CA PRO A 267 -17.29 14.63 -1.80
C PRO A 267 -16.85 14.07 -0.44
N LEU A 268 -16.51 12.78 -0.42
CA LEU A 268 -15.82 12.18 0.72
C LEU A 268 -14.36 12.69 0.78
N THR A 269 -13.89 13.03 1.97
CA THR A 269 -12.53 13.52 2.22
C THR A 269 -11.69 12.57 3.07
N ASP A 270 -12.31 11.51 3.59
CA ASP A 270 -11.63 10.52 4.42
C ASP A 270 -10.79 9.56 3.59
N LEU A 271 -9.46 9.75 3.62
CA LEU A 271 -8.49 8.91 2.91
C LEU A 271 -8.55 7.42 3.30
N ASN A 272 -9.11 7.10 4.47
CA ASN A 272 -9.25 5.74 4.99
C ASN A 272 -10.65 5.16 4.80
N TYR A 273 -11.53 5.85 4.06
CA TYR A 273 -12.93 5.45 3.87
C TYR A 273 -13.06 3.99 3.41
N ALA A 274 -12.29 3.59 2.39
CA ALA A 274 -12.37 2.25 1.81
C ALA A 274 -11.87 1.16 2.79
N SER A 275 -10.80 1.45 3.53
CA SER A 275 -10.30 0.57 4.59
C SER A 275 -11.36 0.38 5.68
N ARG A 276 -12.00 1.45 6.16
CA ARG A 276 -13.06 1.36 7.18
C ARG A 276 -14.30 0.64 6.66
N LEU A 277 -14.68 0.88 5.41
CA LEU A 277 -15.75 0.14 4.74
C LEU A 277 -15.44 -1.36 4.74
N PHE A 278 -14.26 -1.74 4.27
CA PHE A 278 -13.84 -3.14 4.25
C PHE A 278 -13.75 -3.75 5.65
N THR A 279 -13.31 -2.99 6.66
CA THR A 279 -13.33 -3.46 8.06
C THR A 279 -14.73 -3.82 8.52
N ARG A 280 -15.77 -3.05 8.18
CA ARG A 280 -17.16 -3.40 8.50
C ARG A 280 -17.58 -4.72 7.85
N ILE A 281 -17.23 -4.90 6.58
CA ILE A 281 -17.50 -6.14 5.81
C ILE A 281 -16.79 -7.34 6.45
N LYS A 282 -15.51 -7.17 6.80
CA LYS A 282 -14.70 -8.17 7.49
C LYS A 282 -15.31 -8.56 8.83
N THR A 283 -15.73 -7.60 9.65
CA THR A 283 -16.37 -7.87 10.94
C THR A 283 -17.67 -8.66 10.76
N ALA A 284 -18.48 -8.31 9.76
CA ALA A 284 -19.71 -9.04 9.46
C ALA A 284 -19.42 -10.50 9.06
N ASN A 285 -18.44 -10.73 8.18
CA ASN A 285 -18.03 -12.09 7.79
C ASN A 285 -17.41 -12.88 8.94
N LEU A 286 -16.64 -12.26 9.84
CA LEU A 286 -16.06 -12.95 11.00
C LEU A 286 -17.11 -13.40 12.02
N ALA A 287 -18.29 -12.78 12.01
CA ALA A 287 -19.42 -13.16 12.85
C ALA A 287 -20.23 -14.34 12.27
N GLU A 288 -20.05 -14.69 10.99
CA GLU A 288 -20.70 -15.87 10.40
C GLU A 288 -20.05 -17.17 10.91
N LEU A 289 -20.89 -18.14 11.30
CA LEU A 289 -20.44 -19.44 11.84
C LEU A 289 -19.63 -20.27 10.84
N SER A 290 -19.99 -20.22 9.55
CA SER A 290 -19.35 -20.96 8.46
C SER A 290 -18.16 -20.24 7.83
N SER A 291 -17.72 -19.13 8.41
CA SER A 291 -16.66 -18.28 7.87
C SER A 291 -15.28 -18.88 8.10
N ASP A 292 -14.42 -18.80 7.08
CA ASP A 292 -12.98 -19.01 7.25
C ASP A 292 -12.37 -17.81 8.01
N LYS A 293 -12.34 -17.95 9.33
CA LYS A 293 -11.89 -16.88 10.23
C LYS A 293 -10.43 -16.48 9.99
N ASN A 294 -9.58 -17.39 9.53
CA ASN A 294 -8.16 -17.08 9.30
C ASN A 294 -8.00 -16.23 8.05
N ASN A 295 -8.68 -16.58 6.96
CA ASN A 295 -8.69 -15.79 5.73
C ASN A 295 -9.21 -14.38 5.97
N TRP A 296 -10.38 -14.25 6.61
CA TRP A 296 -10.98 -12.95 6.90
C TRP A 296 -10.13 -12.08 7.83
N LYS A 297 -9.38 -12.67 8.77
CA LYS A 297 -8.42 -11.92 9.61
C LYS A 297 -7.27 -11.33 8.80
N ALA A 298 -6.80 -11.97 7.75
CA ALA A 298 -5.73 -11.46 6.90
C ALA A 298 -6.22 -10.43 5.86
N ARG A 299 -7.48 -10.55 5.42
CA ARG A 299 -8.06 -9.67 4.40
C ARG A 299 -8.20 -8.22 4.86
N VAL A 300 -7.90 -7.30 3.95
CA VAL A 300 -8.04 -5.84 4.06
C VAL A 300 -8.49 -5.27 2.70
N TYR A 301 -8.86 -3.98 2.62
CA TYR A 301 -9.26 -3.38 1.33
C TYR A 301 -8.19 -3.57 0.24
N HIS A 302 -6.90 -3.48 0.60
CA HIS A 302 -5.81 -3.70 -0.35
C HIS A 302 -5.76 -5.14 -0.90
N SER A 303 -6.37 -6.12 -0.22
CA SER A 303 -6.54 -7.48 -0.75
C SER A 303 -7.38 -7.48 -2.04
N LEU A 304 -8.38 -6.60 -2.18
CA LEU A 304 -9.17 -6.49 -3.42
C LEU A 304 -8.30 -6.08 -4.60
N ARG A 305 -7.36 -5.16 -4.39
CA ARG A 305 -6.38 -4.77 -5.41
C ARG A 305 -5.43 -5.91 -5.76
N LYS A 306 -5.03 -6.73 -4.78
CA LYS A 306 -4.25 -7.95 -5.06
C LYS A 306 -5.07 -8.94 -5.90
N CYS A 307 -6.38 -9.10 -5.63
CA CYS A 307 -7.27 -9.92 -6.45
C CYS A 307 -7.38 -9.38 -7.88
N TYR A 308 -7.57 -8.07 -8.05
CA TYR A 308 -7.56 -7.43 -9.37
C TYR A 308 -6.27 -7.76 -10.14
N ALA A 309 -5.12 -7.59 -9.49
CA ALA A 309 -3.82 -7.86 -10.10
C ALA A 309 -3.72 -9.31 -10.57
N THR A 310 -4.04 -10.28 -9.71
CA THR A 310 -4.06 -11.71 -10.03
C THR A 310 -5.02 -12.04 -11.18
N ASN A 311 -6.27 -11.58 -11.11
CA ASN A 311 -7.27 -11.82 -12.16
C ASN A 311 -6.87 -11.19 -13.51
N SER A 312 -6.19 -10.05 -13.45
CA SER A 312 -5.67 -9.36 -14.64
C SER A 312 -4.54 -10.15 -15.30
N VAL A 313 -3.75 -10.91 -14.52
CA VAL A 313 -2.76 -11.83 -15.09
C VAL A 313 -3.47 -12.92 -15.88
N SER A 314 -4.49 -13.55 -15.29
CA SER A 314 -5.28 -14.59 -15.98
C SER A 314 -5.83 -14.07 -17.30
N PHE A 315 -6.42 -12.88 -17.29
CA PHE A 315 -6.92 -12.19 -18.49
C PHE A 315 -5.81 -11.92 -19.52
N CYS A 316 -4.61 -11.51 -19.10
CA CYS A 316 -3.51 -11.32 -20.06
C CYS A 316 -3.19 -12.62 -20.79
N TYR A 317 -3.10 -13.73 -20.06
CA TYR A 317 -2.83 -15.03 -20.70
C TYR A 317 -3.98 -15.48 -21.62
N ASP A 318 -5.23 -15.31 -21.19
CA ASP A 318 -6.40 -15.67 -22.00
C ASP A 318 -6.47 -14.85 -23.31
N GLU A 319 -5.99 -13.61 -23.28
CA GLU A 319 -5.93 -12.70 -24.43
C GLU A 319 -4.57 -12.73 -25.17
N ASN A 320 -3.69 -13.69 -24.83
CA ASN A 320 -2.35 -13.82 -25.41
C ASN A 320 -1.49 -12.53 -25.32
N LYS A 321 -1.58 -11.83 -24.19
CA LYS A 321 -0.83 -10.64 -23.82
C LYS A 321 0.24 -10.96 -22.79
N ASP A 322 1.36 -10.26 -22.84
CA ASP A 322 2.42 -10.40 -21.83
C ASP A 322 2.04 -9.70 -20.50
N PRO A 323 1.76 -10.43 -19.41
CA PRO A 323 1.42 -9.82 -18.13
C PRO A 323 2.54 -8.95 -17.55
N MET A 324 3.82 -9.19 -17.88
CA MET A 324 4.92 -8.33 -17.42
C MET A 324 4.88 -6.93 -18.04
N VAL A 325 4.21 -6.74 -19.17
CA VAL A 325 4.03 -5.43 -19.79
C VAL A 325 2.78 -4.72 -19.24
N PHE A 326 1.65 -5.42 -19.21
CA PHE A 326 0.36 -4.79 -18.91
C PHE A 326 0.10 -4.58 -17.42
N ILE A 327 0.50 -5.53 -16.57
CA ILE A 327 0.20 -5.49 -15.12
C ILE A 327 0.89 -4.31 -14.42
N PRO A 328 2.21 -4.04 -14.64
CA PRO A 328 2.84 -2.87 -14.04
C PRO A 328 2.16 -1.55 -14.47
N GLN A 329 1.73 -1.45 -15.73
CA GLN A 329 1.05 -0.26 -16.24
C GLN A 329 -0.31 -0.06 -15.57
N TRP A 330 -1.17 -1.08 -15.54
CA TRP A 330 -2.49 -1.02 -14.90
C TRP A 330 -2.40 -0.78 -13.39
N LEU A 331 -1.37 -1.31 -12.72
CA LEU A 331 -1.17 -1.09 -11.30
C LEU A 331 -0.38 0.20 -10.98
N GLY A 332 0.32 0.78 -11.96
CA GLY A 332 1.25 1.89 -11.75
C GLY A 332 2.44 1.49 -10.87
N HIS A 333 2.99 0.29 -11.09
CA HIS A 333 4.23 -0.16 -10.45
C HIS A 333 5.42 0.35 -11.25
N HIS A 334 6.45 0.82 -10.54
CA HIS A 334 7.73 1.20 -11.16
C HIS A 334 8.74 0.05 -11.12
N ASP A 335 8.62 -0.80 -10.10
CA ASP A 335 9.44 -1.98 -9.91
C ASP A 335 8.73 -3.22 -10.46
N GLU A 336 9.43 -3.94 -11.33
CA GLU A 336 8.97 -5.17 -11.97
C GLU A 336 8.81 -6.32 -10.98
N GLU A 337 9.65 -6.40 -9.95
CA GLU A 337 9.58 -7.46 -8.94
C GLU A 337 8.24 -7.44 -8.20
N THR A 338 7.74 -6.25 -7.90
CA THR A 338 6.40 -6.06 -7.33
C THR A 338 5.29 -6.66 -8.21
N SER A 339 5.46 -6.70 -9.52
CA SER A 339 4.47 -7.25 -10.46
C SER A 339 4.63 -8.76 -10.70
N LYS A 340 5.87 -9.27 -10.71
CA LYS A 340 6.18 -10.71 -10.82
C LYS A 340 5.50 -11.54 -9.75
N VAL A 341 5.37 -10.96 -8.56
CA VAL A 341 4.62 -11.51 -7.44
C VAL A 341 3.20 -11.93 -7.87
N TYR A 342 2.45 -11.09 -8.58
CA TYR A 342 1.07 -11.44 -9.01
C TYR A 342 1.03 -12.49 -10.13
N ILE A 343 2.04 -12.53 -10.99
CA ILE A 343 2.13 -13.54 -12.05
C ILE A 343 2.38 -14.92 -11.43
N PHE A 344 3.28 -14.97 -10.45
CA PHE A 344 3.48 -16.16 -9.66
C PHE A 344 2.20 -16.60 -8.95
N TYR A 345 1.41 -15.65 -8.43
CA TYR A 345 0.17 -15.95 -7.72
C TYR A 345 -0.90 -16.57 -8.61
N ASP A 346 -1.12 -15.99 -9.79
CA ASP A 346 -2.05 -16.54 -10.77
C ASP A 346 -1.60 -17.93 -11.24
N ALA A 347 -0.30 -18.15 -11.43
CA ALA A 347 0.22 -19.46 -11.80
C ALA A 347 -0.10 -20.55 -10.76
N VAL A 348 -0.11 -20.19 -9.47
CA VAL A 348 -0.50 -21.09 -8.36
C VAL A 348 -2.00 -21.36 -8.37
N ILE A 349 -2.82 -20.31 -8.44
CA ILE A 349 -4.29 -20.42 -8.37
C ILE A 349 -4.85 -21.17 -9.59
N SER A 350 -4.28 -20.90 -10.77
CA SER A 350 -4.69 -21.47 -12.06
C SER A 350 -3.93 -22.76 -12.41
N ASN A 351 -3.10 -23.28 -11.50
CA ASN A 351 -2.29 -24.48 -11.65
C ASN A 351 -1.43 -24.53 -12.95
N ARG A 352 -0.81 -23.39 -13.31
CA ARG A 352 0.03 -23.25 -14.52
C ARG A 352 1.48 -23.65 -14.23
N ILE A 353 1.74 -24.96 -14.32
CA ILE A 353 3.02 -25.59 -13.93
C ILE A 353 4.23 -24.99 -14.67
N ASP A 354 4.11 -24.70 -15.97
CA ASP A 354 5.22 -24.17 -16.77
C ASP A 354 5.63 -22.75 -16.36
N VAL A 355 4.67 -21.92 -15.98
CA VAL A 355 4.92 -20.57 -15.45
C VAL A 355 5.53 -20.65 -14.06
N MET A 356 5.05 -21.55 -13.20
CA MET A 356 5.63 -21.80 -11.88
C MET A 356 7.10 -22.24 -11.98
N ASN A 357 7.43 -23.10 -12.95
CA ASN A 357 8.79 -23.58 -13.21
C ASN A 357 9.70 -22.48 -13.78
N THR A 358 9.21 -21.66 -14.69
CA THR A 358 10.00 -20.57 -15.28
C THR A 358 10.33 -19.49 -14.25
N LEU A 359 9.35 -19.12 -13.41
CA LEU A 359 9.55 -18.15 -12.33
C LEU A 359 10.36 -18.73 -11.16
N SER A 360 10.29 -20.04 -10.90
CA SER A 360 11.10 -20.70 -9.88
C SER A 360 12.57 -20.87 -10.28
N LEU A 361 12.84 -21.16 -11.56
CA LEU A 361 14.19 -21.35 -12.08
C LEU A 361 14.94 -20.01 -12.19
N ASN A 362 14.28 -18.95 -12.67
CA ASN A 362 14.91 -17.63 -12.88
C ASN A 362 15.32 -16.89 -11.59
N ASN A 363 14.76 -17.26 -10.43
CA ASN A 363 15.10 -16.67 -9.12
C ASN A 363 16.01 -17.54 -8.26
N SER A 364 16.47 -18.70 -8.77
CA SER A 364 17.51 -19.46 -8.09
C SER A 364 18.88 -18.95 -8.54
N GLU A 365 19.79 -18.65 -7.61
CA GLU A 365 21.22 -18.41 -7.91
C GLU A 365 21.82 -19.52 -8.82
N TYR A 366 21.19 -20.69 -8.84
CA TYR A 366 21.51 -21.84 -9.69
C TYR A 366 21.44 -21.53 -11.19
N ALA A 367 20.45 -20.76 -11.66
CA ALA A 367 20.30 -20.44 -13.08
C ALA A 367 21.29 -19.35 -13.56
N GLN A 368 21.64 -18.40 -12.69
CA GLN A 368 22.64 -17.38 -13.02
C GLN A 368 24.07 -17.95 -13.11
N LYS A 369 24.38 -18.98 -12.32
CA LYS A 369 25.67 -19.69 -12.36
C LYS A 369 25.88 -20.54 -13.63
N TYR A 370 24.82 -20.97 -14.30
CA TYR A 370 24.92 -21.77 -15.53
C TYR A 370 24.83 -20.96 -16.82
N LYS A 371 24.25 -19.74 -16.80
CA LYS A 371 24.29 -18.81 -17.95
C LYS A 371 25.64 -18.11 -18.15
N SER A 372 26.51 -18.11 -17.15
CA SER A 372 27.88 -17.57 -17.25
C SER A 372 28.93 -18.58 -17.74
N LYS A 373 28.50 -19.79 -18.16
CA LYS A 373 29.34 -20.84 -18.74
C LYS A 373 28.81 -21.36 -20.08
N SER A 374 28.25 -20.48 -20.92
CA SER A 374 28.06 -20.76 -22.34
C SER A 374 28.84 -19.77 -23.18
#